data_AF-A0AAN9X6I6-F1
#
_entry.id   AF-A0AAN9X6I6-F1
#
_cell.length_a   1.000
_cell.length_b   1.000
_cell.length_c   1.000
_cell.angle_alpha   90.00
_cell.angle_beta   90.00
_cell.angle_gamma   90.00
#
_symmetry.space_group_name_H-M   'P 1'
#
loop_
_entity.id
_entity.type
_entity.pdbx_description
1 polymer ?
#
loop_
_entity_poly.entity_id
_entity_poly.type
_entity_poly.pdbx_seq_one_letter_code
_entity_poly.pdbx_strand_id
1 'polypeptide(L)'
;MVRPIPETGGPIGTRPAGRFSNGRLIIDFIGGVFACLMPKREYFDEALYTFVIGQNDLGAGFSGNMTVQQVNAPVPDMVNVFSKNIKDIYDLGARSFWIYNTGPIGYLPYILANFLSAERDAYGCAKPYNDVAQYFNHKLKVLDVAMEGRTTRAVVFGFGENILANGIS
;
A
#
# COMPACT_ATOMS: atom_id res chain seq x y z
N MET A 1 -26.48 -12.55 19.01
CA MET A 1 -26.42 -11.07 19.03
C MET A 1 -24.95 -10.67 18.92
N VAL A 2 -24.49 -10.36 17.70
CA VAL A 2 -23.09 -9.93 17.46
C VAL A 2 -23.01 -8.45 17.85
N ARG A 3 -22.10 -8.10 18.76
CA ARG A 3 -21.94 -6.70 19.20
C ARG A 3 -21.22 -5.89 18.10
N PRO A 4 -21.56 -4.60 17.90
CA PRO A 4 -20.86 -3.74 16.96
C PRO A 4 -19.37 -3.64 17.30
N ILE A 5 -18.51 -3.64 16.28
CA ILE A 5 -17.08 -3.37 16.43
C ILE A 5 -16.93 -1.86 16.72
N PRO A 6 -16.24 -1.45 17.80
CA PRO A 6 -16.07 -0.03 18.12
C PRO A 6 -15.36 0.72 17.00
N GLU A 7 -15.85 1.90 16.63
CA GLU A 7 -15.30 2.73 15.54
C GLU A 7 -13.94 3.37 15.87
N THR A 8 -13.52 3.31 17.13
CA THR A 8 -12.21 3.80 17.59
C THR A 8 -11.62 2.82 18.59
N GLY A 9 -10.31 2.62 18.51
CA GLY A 9 -9.56 1.95 19.57
C GLY A 9 -9.71 2.76 20.86
N GLY A 10 -10.12 2.11 21.94
CA GLY A 10 -10.17 2.75 23.25
C GLY A 10 -8.78 3.18 23.74
N PRO A 11 -8.67 3.72 24.96
CA PRO A 11 -7.39 4.06 25.58
C PRO A 11 -6.37 2.92 25.44
N ILE A 12 -5.08 3.29 25.32
CA ILE A 12 -3.95 2.36 25.25
C ILE A 12 -4.12 1.32 26.38
N GLY A 13 -4.28 0.03 26.01
CA GLY A 13 -4.50 -1.08 26.94
C GLY A 13 -5.92 -1.67 26.98
N THR A 14 -6.87 -1.17 26.19
CA THR A 14 -8.21 -1.79 26.03
C THR A 14 -8.26 -2.88 24.93
N ARG A 15 -9.34 -3.69 24.91
CA ARG A 15 -9.53 -4.84 24.00
C ARG A 15 -9.20 -4.48 22.54
N PRO A 16 -8.43 -5.31 21.80
CA PRO A 16 -8.13 -5.05 20.40
C PRO A 16 -9.40 -4.92 19.56
N ALA A 17 -9.50 -3.87 18.73
CA ALA A 17 -10.62 -3.69 17.80
C ALA A 17 -10.59 -4.66 16.59
N GLY A 18 -9.61 -5.59 16.56
CA GLY A 18 -9.41 -6.54 15.45
C GLY A 18 -8.71 -5.93 14.23
N ARG A 19 -8.10 -4.74 14.37
CA ARG A 19 -7.43 -4.01 13.29
C ARG A 19 -5.94 -3.89 13.56
N PHE A 20 -5.13 -3.85 12.49
CA PHE A 20 -3.67 -3.62 12.55
C PHE A 20 -3.29 -2.17 12.87
N SER A 21 -4.17 -1.39 13.52
CA SER A 21 -3.95 -0.02 13.94
C SER A 21 -4.65 0.24 15.27
N ASN A 22 -4.13 1.17 16.06
CA ASN A 22 -4.78 1.71 17.26
C ASN A 22 -5.86 2.75 16.94
N GLY A 23 -6.06 3.08 15.65
CA GLY A 23 -7.08 4.00 15.16
C GLY A 23 -7.83 3.48 13.92
N ARG A 24 -8.58 4.38 13.28
CA ARG A 24 -9.28 4.11 12.02
C ARG A 24 -8.28 3.89 10.88
N LEU A 25 -8.51 2.87 10.05
CA LEU A 25 -7.81 2.65 8.78
C LEU A 25 -8.38 3.58 7.70
N ILE A 26 -7.69 3.73 6.56
CA ILE A 26 -8.20 4.55 5.45
C ILE A 26 -9.60 4.10 4.98
N ILE A 27 -9.84 2.78 4.98
CA ILE A 27 -11.15 2.19 4.65
C ILE A 27 -12.21 2.45 5.74
N ASP A 28 -11.83 2.83 6.95
CA ASP A 28 -12.81 3.18 7.99
C ASP A 28 -13.38 4.58 7.81
N PHE A 29 -12.82 5.36 6.89
CA PHE A 29 -13.46 6.52 6.30
C PHE A 29 -14.35 6.15 5.10
N ILE A 30 -14.31 4.89 4.65
CA ILE A 30 -14.95 4.37 3.44
C ILE A 30 -15.55 2.96 3.69
N GLY A 31 -16.54 2.88 4.59
CA GLY A 31 -17.60 1.85 4.66
C GLY A 31 -17.32 0.33 4.91
N GLY A 32 -18.36 -0.36 5.43
CA GLY A 32 -18.42 -1.74 5.99
C GLY A 32 -19.63 -2.63 5.57
N VAL A 33 -20.60 -3.02 6.43
CA VAL A 33 -21.61 -4.16 6.35
C VAL A 33 -22.55 -4.19 5.10
N PHE A 34 -22.03 -4.04 3.90
CA PHE A 34 -22.65 -3.23 2.85
C PHE A 34 -22.97 -3.96 1.54
N ALA A 35 -23.35 -5.24 1.58
CA ALA A 35 -23.83 -5.92 0.36
C ALA A 35 -25.02 -5.19 -0.30
N CYS A 36 -25.95 -4.64 0.49
CA CYS A 36 -27.04 -3.75 0.01
C CYS A 36 -26.62 -2.28 -0.16
N LEU A 37 -25.37 -1.96 0.17
CA LEU A 37 -24.76 -0.63 0.08
C LEU A 37 -23.59 -0.62 -0.93
N MET A 38 -23.41 -1.70 -1.70
CA MET A 38 -22.53 -1.68 -2.85
C MET A 38 -23.04 -0.59 -3.79
N PRO A 39 -22.16 0.31 -4.28
CA PRO A 39 -22.58 1.35 -5.19
C PRO A 39 -23.31 0.71 -6.37
N LYS A 40 -24.39 1.36 -6.82
CA LYS A 40 -25.00 1.00 -8.10
C LYS A 40 -23.93 1.03 -9.18
N ARG A 41 -24.08 0.19 -10.20
CA ARG A 41 -23.14 0.14 -11.34
C ARG A 41 -22.93 1.52 -11.97
N GLU A 42 -23.97 2.35 -11.96
CA GLU A 42 -23.96 3.74 -12.42
C GLU A 42 -22.94 4.63 -11.69
N TYR A 43 -22.46 4.25 -10.51
CA TYR A 43 -21.46 5.02 -9.76
C TYR A 43 -20.03 4.56 -10.03
N PHE A 44 -19.81 3.51 -10.82
CA PHE A 44 -18.47 2.93 -10.98
C PHE A 44 -17.55 3.85 -11.80
N ASP A 45 -18.07 4.57 -12.77
CA ASP A 45 -17.28 5.55 -13.54
C ASP A 45 -17.05 6.87 -12.77
N GLU A 46 -17.88 7.16 -11.77
CA GLU A 46 -17.75 8.33 -10.90
C GLU A 46 -16.88 8.09 -9.65
N ALA A 47 -16.74 6.83 -9.22
CA ALA A 47 -16.03 6.48 -7.99
C ALA A 47 -14.50 6.62 -8.11
N LEU A 48 -13.87 6.91 -6.97
CA LEU A 48 -12.41 6.91 -6.80
C LEU A 48 -11.95 5.61 -6.14
N TYR A 49 -11.19 4.80 -6.87
CA TYR A 49 -10.70 3.51 -6.41
C TYR A 49 -9.29 3.64 -5.84
N THR A 50 -9.17 3.51 -4.52
CA THR A 50 -7.90 3.69 -3.80
C THR A 50 -7.21 2.36 -3.51
N PHE A 51 -5.92 2.23 -3.83
CA PHE A 51 -5.13 1.01 -3.59
C PHE A 51 -3.88 1.28 -2.77
N VAL A 52 -3.71 0.55 -1.68
CA VAL A 52 -2.46 0.48 -0.90
C VAL A 52 -2.00 -0.97 -0.90
N ILE A 53 -0.88 -1.28 -1.56
CA ILE A 53 -0.43 -2.66 -1.79
C ILE A 53 1.09 -2.80 -1.61
N GLY A 54 1.59 -4.04 -1.67
CA GLY A 54 3.03 -4.37 -1.72
C GLY A 54 3.68 -4.55 -0.36
N GLN A 55 3.32 -3.77 0.66
CA GLN A 55 4.01 -3.79 1.96
C GLN A 55 3.99 -5.16 2.65
N ASN A 56 2.86 -5.87 2.57
CA ASN A 56 2.71 -7.20 3.17
C ASN A 56 3.52 -8.26 2.42
N ASP A 57 3.50 -8.23 1.09
CA ASP A 57 4.25 -9.16 0.24
C ASP A 57 5.76 -9.05 0.48
N LEU A 58 6.28 -7.83 0.51
CA LEU A 58 7.69 -7.54 0.81
C LEU A 58 8.04 -7.94 2.26
N GLY A 59 7.20 -7.55 3.23
CA GLY A 59 7.41 -7.85 4.64
C GLY A 59 7.37 -9.35 4.97
N ALA A 60 6.48 -10.10 4.31
CA ALA A 60 6.42 -11.55 4.42
C ALA A 60 7.68 -12.22 3.86
N GLY A 61 8.20 -11.74 2.73
CA GLY A 61 9.46 -12.20 2.18
C GLY A 61 10.62 -12.05 3.17
N PHE A 62 10.80 -10.85 3.73
CA PHE A 62 11.83 -10.61 4.73
C PHE A 62 11.66 -11.45 6.00
N SER A 63 10.43 -11.60 6.48
CA SER A 63 10.13 -12.44 7.66
C SER A 63 10.33 -13.93 7.40
N GLY A 64 10.31 -14.35 6.13
CA GLY A 64 10.50 -15.73 5.69
C GLY A 64 11.96 -16.12 5.42
N ASN A 65 12.94 -15.38 5.96
CA ASN A 65 14.38 -15.58 5.74
C ASN A 65 14.82 -15.46 4.27
N MET A 66 14.06 -14.79 3.41
CA MET A 66 14.53 -14.47 2.06
C MET A 66 15.57 -13.35 2.11
N THR A 67 16.56 -13.42 1.22
CA THR A 67 17.52 -12.33 1.03
C THR A 67 16.83 -11.12 0.38
N VAL A 68 17.43 -9.94 0.51
CA VAL A 68 16.96 -8.72 -0.16
C VAL A 68 16.76 -8.95 -1.66
N GLN A 69 17.69 -9.65 -2.30
CA GLN A 69 17.63 -9.98 -3.73
C GLN A 69 16.46 -10.91 -4.06
N GLN A 70 16.18 -11.90 -3.21
CA GLN A 70 15.06 -12.82 -3.39
C GLN A 70 13.71 -12.12 -3.25
N VAL A 71 13.59 -11.17 -2.31
CA VAL A 71 12.37 -10.35 -2.16
C VAL A 71 12.22 -9.35 -3.30
N ASN A 72 13.33 -8.81 -3.82
CA ASN A 72 13.32 -7.83 -4.91
C ASN A 72 13.02 -8.47 -6.29
N ALA A 73 13.45 -9.71 -6.51
CA ALA A 73 13.31 -10.43 -7.78
C ALA A 73 11.86 -10.50 -8.32
N PRO A 74 10.83 -10.85 -7.53
CA PRO A 74 9.44 -10.95 -8.01
C PRO A 74 8.70 -9.61 -8.13
N VAL A 75 9.30 -8.48 -7.72
CA VAL A 75 8.62 -7.17 -7.76
C VAL A 75 8.04 -6.81 -9.12
N PRO A 76 8.73 -7.01 -10.27
CA PRO A 76 8.15 -6.74 -11.58
C PRO A 76 6.89 -7.59 -11.84
N ASP A 77 6.90 -8.85 -11.44
CA ASP A 77 5.75 -9.76 -11.63
C ASP A 77 4.57 -9.37 -10.74
N MET A 78 4.83 -8.96 -9.50
CA MET A 78 3.79 -8.42 -8.60
C MET A 78 3.09 -7.21 -9.21
N VAL A 79 3.87 -6.26 -9.76
CA VAL A 79 3.32 -5.06 -10.42
C VAL A 79 2.58 -5.42 -11.71
N ASN A 80 3.04 -6.42 -12.46
CA ASN A 80 2.34 -6.91 -13.66
C ASN A 80 0.99 -7.54 -13.31
N VAL A 81 0.91 -8.35 -12.24
CA VAL A 81 -0.36 -8.89 -11.75
C VAL A 81 -1.29 -7.77 -11.32
N PHE A 82 -0.77 -6.77 -10.59
CA PHE A 82 -1.56 -5.60 -10.20
C PHE A 82 -2.07 -4.81 -11.41
N SER A 83 -1.24 -4.61 -12.44
CA SER A 83 -1.65 -3.99 -13.72
C SER A 83 -2.85 -4.70 -14.35
N LYS A 84 -2.84 -6.03 -14.34
CA LYS A 84 -3.96 -6.83 -14.86
C LYS A 84 -5.22 -6.58 -14.04
N ASN A 85 -5.13 -6.59 -12.70
CA ASN A 85 -6.27 -6.33 -11.83
C ASN A 85 -6.87 -4.93 -12.06
N ILE A 86 -6.03 -3.91 -12.26
CA ILE A 86 -6.51 -2.55 -12.58
C ILE A 86 -7.26 -2.54 -13.93
N LYS A 87 -6.77 -3.26 -14.94
CA LYS A 87 -7.48 -3.40 -16.23
C LYS A 87 -8.82 -4.11 -16.05
N ASP A 88 -8.86 -5.20 -15.30
CA ASP A 88 -10.11 -5.92 -15.03
C ASP A 88 -11.14 -5.02 -14.33
N ILE A 89 -10.70 -4.18 -13.38
CA ILE A 89 -11.56 -3.21 -12.69
C ILE A 89 -12.01 -2.07 -13.62
N TYR A 90 -11.13 -1.61 -14.52
CA TYR A 90 -11.47 -0.65 -15.56
C TYR A 90 -12.55 -1.21 -16.52
N ASP A 91 -12.41 -2.46 -16.94
CA ASP A 91 -13.36 -3.14 -17.83
C ASP A 91 -14.74 -3.31 -17.16
N LEU A 92 -14.78 -3.35 -15.82
CA LEU A 92 -16.03 -3.38 -15.04
C LEU A 92 -16.71 -2.00 -14.91
N GLY A 93 -16.06 -0.91 -15.32
CA GLY A 93 -16.63 0.44 -15.34
C GLY A 93 -15.85 1.50 -14.58
N ALA A 94 -14.82 1.12 -13.81
CA ALA A 94 -14.02 2.08 -13.05
C ALA A 94 -13.28 3.05 -13.96
N ARG A 95 -13.26 4.34 -13.60
CA ARG A 95 -12.56 5.38 -14.38
C ARG A 95 -11.62 6.26 -13.58
N SER A 96 -11.60 6.20 -12.25
CA SER A 96 -10.69 7.05 -11.46
C SER A 96 -9.98 6.21 -10.41
N PHE A 97 -8.65 6.18 -10.45
CA PHE A 97 -7.84 5.38 -9.52
C PHE A 97 -6.89 6.28 -8.74
N TRP A 98 -6.60 5.89 -7.51
CA TRP A 98 -5.54 6.46 -6.67
C TRP A 98 -4.70 5.31 -6.11
N ILE A 99 -3.49 5.17 -6.63
CA ILE A 99 -2.55 4.13 -6.21
C ILE A 99 -1.55 4.78 -5.25
N TYR A 100 -1.48 4.27 -4.04
CA TYR A 100 -0.55 4.72 -3.01
C TYR A 100 0.77 3.97 -3.15
N ASN A 101 1.85 4.68 -2.88
CA ASN A 101 3.16 4.07 -2.71
C ASN A 101 3.17 3.16 -1.47
N THR A 102 3.95 2.09 -1.53
CA THR A 102 4.37 1.35 -0.34
C THR A 102 5.24 2.28 0.52
N GLY A 103 4.88 2.40 1.80
CA GLY A 103 5.63 3.22 2.76
C GLY A 103 7.06 2.71 2.99
N PRO A 104 7.91 3.50 3.66
CA PRO A 104 9.32 3.20 3.81
C PRO A 104 9.55 2.04 4.79
N ILE A 105 9.67 0.82 4.25
CA ILE A 105 9.78 -0.42 5.04
C ILE A 105 11.02 -0.43 5.94
N GLY A 106 12.09 0.26 5.53
CA GLY A 106 13.32 0.33 6.31
C GLY A 106 13.19 1.02 7.68
N TYR A 107 12.11 1.74 7.96
CA TYR A 107 11.84 2.32 9.29
C TYR A 107 10.97 1.44 10.18
N LEU A 108 10.42 0.34 9.66
CA LEU A 108 9.49 -0.48 10.43
C LEU A 108 10.21 -1.13 11.62
N PRO A 109 9.64 -1.08 12.84
CA PRO A 109 10.29 -1.62 14.03
C PRO A 109 10.76 -3.07 13.89
N TYR A 110 9.99 -3.93 13.21
CA TYR A 110 10.37 -5.33 13.00
C TYR A 110 11.55 -5.48 12.04
N ILE A 111 11.72 -4.58 11.06
CA ILE A 111 12.91 -4.59 10.21
C ILE A 111 14.12 -4.16 11.05
N LEU A 112 13.98 -3.06 11.79
CA LEU A 112 15.08 -2.53 12.60
C LEU A 112 15.52 -3.47 13.72
N ALA A 113 14.61 -4.25 14.29
CA ALA A 113 14.89 -5.20 15.37
C ALA A 113 15.51 -6.51 14.88
N ASN A 114 15.10 -7.01 13.71
CA ASN A 114 15.56 -8.31 13.20
C ASN A 114 16.79 -8.22 12.29
N PHE A 115 17.06 -7.05 11.70
CA PHE A 115 18.16 -6.86 10.74
C PHE A 115 19.17 -5.82 11.25
N LEU A 116 19.76 -6.10 12.42
CA LEU A 116 20.68 -5.19 13.11
C LEU A 116 21.96 -4.87 12.32
N SER A 117 22.40 -5.78 11.45
CA SER A 117 23.59 -5.63 10.61
C SER A 117 23.34 -4.91 9.29
N ALA A 118 22.09 -4.53 8.99
CA ALA A 118 21.76 -3.80 7.78
C ALA A 118 22.44 -2.42 7.75
N GLU A 119 22.93 -2.02 6.57
CA GLU A 119 23.39 -0.64 6.34
C GLU A 119 22.25 0.33 6.68
N ARG A 120 22.57 1.37 7.46
CA ARG A 120 21.63 2.43 7.82
C ARG A 120 22.03 3.75 7.20
N ASP A 121 21.04 4.51 6.75
CA ASP A 121 21.25 5.89 6.34
C ASP A 121 21.43 6.82 7.57
N ALA A 122 21.63 8.12 7.31
CA ALA A 122 21.81 9.14 8.33
C ALA A 122 20.61 9.30 9.29
N TYR A 123 19.43 8.80 8.90
CA TYR A 123 18.19 8.87 9.66
C TYR A 123 17.85 7.53 10.36
N GLY A 124 18.71 6.52 10.23
CA GLY A 124 18.56 5.21 10.85
C GLY A 124 17.70 4.20 10.07
N CYS A 125 17.32 4.52 8.83
CA CYS A 125 16.56 3.64 7.95
C CYS A 125 17.41 2.45 7.52
N ALA A 126 16.88 1.22 7.61
CA ALA A 126 17.56 0.04 7.07
C ALA A 126 17.50 0.07 5.52
N LYS A 127 18.55 0.61 4.91
CA LYS A 127 18.60 0.99 3.48
C LYS A 127 18.28 -0.16 2.53
N PRO A 128 18.89 -1.37 2.66
CA PRO A 128 18.61 -2.47 1.72
C PRO A 128 17.14 -2.89 1.66
N TYR A 129 16.38 -2.70 2.74
CA TYR A 129 14.95 -3.05 2.81
C TYR A 129 14.09 -1.91 2.26
N ASN A 130 14.49 -0.67 2.51
CA ASN A 130 13.82 0.50 1.95
C ASN A 130 13.99 0.59 0.42
N ASP A 131 15.16 0.21 -0.10
CA ASP A 131 15.46 0.20 -1.53
C ASP A 131 14.50 -0.73 -2.30
N VAL A 132 14.07 -1.84 -1.70
CA VAL A 132 13.06 -2.74 -2.30
C VAL A 132 11.68 -2.05 -2.36
N ALA A 133 11.29 -1.33 -1.30
CA ALA A 133 10.04 -0.56 -1.32
C ALA A 133 10.10 0.58 -2.36
N GLN A 134 11.24 1.27 -2.47
CA GLN A 134 11.46 2.28 -3.51
C GLN A 134 11.43 1.68 -4.91
N TYR A 135 12.02 0.50 -5.12
CA TYR A 135 11.98 -0.20 -6.39
C TYR A 135 10.55 -0.60 -6.77
N PHE A 136 9.77 -1.12 -5.82
CA PHE A 136 8.35 -1.41 -6.02
C PHE A 136 7.57 -0.15 -6.43
N ASN A 137 7.76 0.96 -5.71
CA ASN A 137 7.14 2.25 -6.03
C ASN A 137 7.55 2.78 -7.41
N HIS A 138 8.82 2.61 -7.78
CA HIS A 138 9.31 2.98 -9.12
C HIS A 138 8.59 2.17 -10.20
N LYS A 139 8.39 0.85 -10.00
CA LYS A 139 7.63 0.02 -10.94
C LYS A 139 6.15 0.40 -11.03
N LEU A 140 5.51 0.76 -9.91
CA LEU A 140 4.16 1.32 -9.91
C LEU A 140 4.08 2.62 -10.73
N LYS A 141 5.06 3.51 -10.60
CA LYS A 141 5.11 4.76 -11.38
C LYS A 141 5.24 4.51 -12.88
N VAL A 142 6.06 3.53 -13.29
CA VAL A 142 6.17 3.13 -14.70
C VAL A 142 4.85 2.58 -15.23
N LEU A 143 4.13 1.79 -14.41
CA LEU A 143 2.80 1.29 -14.76
C LEU A 143 1.81 2.44 -14.98
N ASP A 144 1.80 3.44 -14.11
CA ASP A 144 0.89 4.59 -14.22
C ASP A 144 1.04 5.34 -15.54
N VAL A 145 2.28 5.72 -15.90
CA VAL A 145 2.57 6.37 -17.20
C VAL A 145 2.08 5.52 -18.38
N ALA A 146 2.20 4.20 -18.30
CA ALA A 146 1.71 3.30 -19.34
C ALA A 146 0.17 3.23 -19.44
N MET A 147 -0.53 3.53 -18.34
CA MET A 147 -1.99 3.54 -18.26
C MET A 147 -2.57 4.90 -18.64
N GLU A 148 -1.92 6.02 -18.30
CA GLU A 148 -2.30 7.39 -18.71
C GLU A 148 -2.46 7.51 -20.24
N GLY A 149 -1.61 6.85 -21.02
CA GLY A 149 -1.71 6.83 -22.48
C GLY A 149 -2.88 6.02 -23.06
N ARG A 150 -3.66 5.33 -22.22
CA ARG A 150 -4.72 4.37 -22.63
C ARG A 150 -6.08 4.61 -21.98
N THR A 151 -6.14 5.34 -20.87
CA THR A 151 -7.38 5.54 -20.09
C THR A 151 -7.59 7.01 -19.78
N THR A 152 -8.77 7.55 -20.09
CA THR A 152 -9.01 9.01 -20.08
C THR A 152 -9.03 9.65 -18.68
N ARG A 153 -8.88 8.89 -17.58
CA ARG A 153 -8.58 9.37 -16.22
C ARG A 153 -7.91 8.26 -15.40
N ALA A 154 -6.69 8.47 -14.93
CA ALA A 154 -5.89 7.59 -14.03
C ALA A 154 -4.53 8.31 -13.85
N VAL A 155 -3.80 8.40 -12.74
CA VAL A 155 -3.96 8.07 -11.32
C VAL A 155 -3.15 9.14 -10.57
N VAL A 156 -3.68 9.74 -9.50
CA VAL A 156 -2.85 10.63 -8.65
C VAL A 156 -2.13 9.78 -7.61
N PHE A 157 -0.80 9.65 -7.71
CA PHE A 157 0.03 9.19 -6.60
C PHE A 157 -0.02 10.22 -5.47
N GLY A 158 -0.82 9.96 -4.45
CA GLY A 158 -0.82 10.77 -3.24
C GLY A 158 -0.35 9.97 -2.03
N PHE A 159 0.85 10.28 -1.52
CA PHE A 159 1.01 10.74 -0.14
C PHE A 159 2.27 11.61 0.02
N GLY A 160 2.18 12.61 0.91
CA GLY A 160 3.21 13.60 1.21
C GLY A 160 4.39 13.05 2.00
N GLU A 161 5.26 12.29 1.32
CA GLU A 161 6.58 11.90 1.83
C GLU A 161 7.74 12.44 0.98
N ASN A 162 7.51 13.49 0.18
CA ASN A 162 8.60 14.35 -0.28
C ASN A 162 9.37 15.01 0.89
N ILE A 163 8.96 14.78 2.15
CA ILE A 163 9.68 15.19 3.37
C ILE A 163 10.64 14.08 3.89
N LEU A 164 10.43 12.80 3.58
CA LEU A 164 11.28 11.71 4.08
C LEU A 164 12.14 11.03 3.01
N ALA A 165 11.78 11.16 1.72
CA ALA A 165 12.57 10.59 0.62
C ALA A 165 13.52 11.58 -0.06
N ASN A 166 13.26 12.90 0.04
CA ASN A 166 14.18 13.92 -0.46
C ASN A 166 15.05 14.44 0.69
N GLY A 167 15.96 13.58 1.14
CA GLY A 167 17.21 14.06 1.67
C GLY A 167 17.85 14.95 0.59
N ILE A 168 18.09 16.19 0.97
CA ILE A 168 18.98 17.13 0.29
C ILE A 168 20.29 16.40 -0.06
N SER A 169 20.51 16.19 -1.36
CA SER A 169 21.80 16.35 -2.05
C SER A 169 21.56 16.49 -3.54
#